data_AF-A0A510Y9T8-F1
#
_entry.id   AF-A0A510Y9T8-F1
#
_cell.length_a   1.000
_cell.length_b   1.000
_cell.length_c   1.000
_cell.angle_alpha   90.00
_cell.angle_beta   90.00
_cell.angle_gamma   90.00
#
_symmetry.space_group_name_H-M   'P 1'
#
loop_
_entity.id
_entity.type
_entity.pdbx_description
1 polymer ?
#
loop_
_entity_poly.entity_id
_entity_poly.type
_entity_poly.pdbx_seq_one_letter_code
_entity_poly.pdbx_strand_id
1 'polypeptide(L)' 'MPLALGVKENERIFIGDDIAIAVVKQEGGYTRIVIDAPKEKKIVREKLAEGDLREKLLNHQQD' A
#
# COMPACT_ATOMS: atom_id res chain seq x y z
N MET A 1 -2.85 -14.83 -5.97
CA MET A 1 -3.37 -14.04 -7.12
C MET A 1 -3.62 -12.61 -6.66
N PRO A 2 -3.28 -11.57 -7.45
CA PRO A 2 -3.55 -10.18 -7.08
C PRO A 2 -5.05 -9.83 -7.23
N LEU A 3 -5.55 -8.91 -6.41
CA LEU A 3 -6.87 -8.30 -6.56
C LEU A 3 -6.72 -6.93 -7.25
N ALA A 4 -7.44 -6.71 -8.34
CA ALA A 4 -7.47 -5.44 -9.06
C ALA A 4 -8.82 -4.74 -8.81
N LEU A 5 -8.77 -3.46 -8.42
CA LEU A 5 -9.95 -2.65 -8.12
C LEU A 5 -9.87 -1.32 -8.88
N GLY A 6 -10.98 -0.89 -9.47
CA GLY A 6 -11.14 0.49 -9.96
C GLY A 6 -11.74 1.35 -8.85
N VAL A 7 -11.08 2.46 -8.52
CA VAL A 7 -11.44 3.32 -7.38
C VAL A 7 -11.43 4.78 -7.81
N LYS A 8 -12.50 5.51 -7.48
CA LYS A 8 -12.65 6.94 -7.76
C LYS A 8 -12.04 7.79 -6.65
N GLU A 9 -11.89 9.09 -6.92
CA GLU A 9 -11.56 10.04 -5.87
C GLU A 9 -12.59 10.00 -4.73
N ASN A 10 -12.09 10.11 -3.50
CA ASN A 10 -12.82 10.03 -2.24
C ASN A 10 -13.38 8.65 -1.87
N GLU A 11 -13.08 7.61 -2.65
CA GLU A 11 -13.38 6.23 -2.28
C GLU A 11 -12.26 5.59 -1.44
N ARG A 12 -12.62 4.53 -0.72
CA ARG A 12 -11.74 3.81 0.19
C ARG A 12 -11.66 2.33 -0.14
N ILE A 13 -10.47 1.77 0.07
CA ILE A 13 -10.18 0.33 0.05
C ILE A 13 -9.83 -0.07 1.48
N PHE A 14 -10.42 -1.16 1.96
CA PHE A 14 -10.09 -1.74 3.26
C PHE A 14 -9.24 -2.99 3.05
N ILE A 15 -8.20 -3.16 3.86
CA ILE A 15 -7.35 -4.35 3.89
C ILE A 15 -7.43 -4.91 5.30
N GLY A 16 -8.05 -6.09 5.44
CA GLY A 16 -8.38 -6.62 6.75
C GLY A 16 -9.30 -5.67 7.53
N ASP A 17 -9.09 -5.60 8.85
CA ASP A 17 -9.94 -4.84 9.76
C ASP A 17 -9.28 -3.54 10.25
N ASP A 18 -7.99 -3.32 9.95
CA ASP A 18 -7.17 -2.27 10.55
C ASP A 18 -6.50 -1.32 9.55
N ILE A 19 -6.57 -1.58 8.24
CA ILE A 19 -5.93 -0.74 7.22
C ILE A 19 -6.98 -0.17 6.26
N ALA A 20 -6.94 1.14 6.05
CA ALA A 20 -7.73 1.83 5.04
C ALA A 20 -6.84 2.65 4.09
N ILE A 21 -7.07 2.52 2.79
CA ILE A 21 -6.45 3.32 1.75
C ILE A 21 -7.52 4.21 1.13
N ALA A 22 -7.31 5.52 1.12
CA ALA A 22 -8.21 6.49 0.50
C ALA A 22 -7.55 7.13 -0.72
N VAL A 23 -8.27 7.18 -1.85
CA VAL A 23 -7.84 7.93 -3.03
C VAL A 23 -8.27 9.38 -2.85
N VAL A 24 -7.33 10.30 -2.71
CA VAL A 24 -7.63 11.73 -2.48
C VAL A 24 -7.76 12.49 -3.80
N LYS A 25 -6.86 12.23 -4.75
CA LYS A 25 -6.83 12.93 -6.04
C LYS A 25 -6.12 12.10 -7.11
N GLN A 26 -6.58 12.18 -8.35
CA GLN A 26 -5.95 11.63 -9.54
C GLN A 26 -5.67 12.79 -10.51
N GLU A 27 -4.39 13.14 -10.69
CA GLU A 27 -3.99 14.24 -11.56
C GLU A 27 -2.59 14.02 -12.12
N GLY A 28 -2.34 14.42 -13.37
CA GLY A 28 -0.98 14.57 -13.89
C GLY A 28 -0.13 13.29 -13.85
N GLY A 29 -0.74 12.11 -13.99
CA GLY A 29 -0.04 10.82 -13.99
C GLY A 29 0.36 10.29 -12.62
N TYR A 30 -0.14 10.89 -11.54
CA TYR A 30 0.03 10.35 -10.19
C TYR A 30 -1.29 10.36 -9.40
N THR A 31 -1.37 9.44 -8.45
CA THR A 31 -2.50 9.34 -7.53
C THR A 31 -2.05 9.75 -6.14
N ARG A 32 -2.73 10.73 -5.55
CA ARG A 32 -2.56 11.06 -4.14
C ARG A 32 -3.40 10.09 -3.32
N ILE A 33 -2.74 9.32 -2.46
CA ILE A 33 -3.40 8.39 -1.53
C ILE A 33 -3.10 8.77 -0.08
N VAL A 34 -4.01 8.40 0.81
CA VAL A 34 -3.81 8.41 2.26
C VAL A 34 -3.94 6.97 2.74
N ILE A 35 -3.04 6.55 3.62
CA ILE A 35 -3.09 5.23 4.25
C ILE A 35 -3.24 5.45 5.75
N ASP A 36 -4.34 4.93 6.29
CA ASP A 36 -4.59 4.84 7.73
C ASP A 36 -4.32 3.40 8.17
N ALA A 37 -3.43 3.25 9.14
CA ALA A 37 -2.99 1.96 9.65
C ALA A 37 -2.41 2.11 11.07
N PRO A 38 -2.35 1.01 11.85
CA PRO A 38 -1.68 1.01 13.15
C PRO A 38 -0.19 1.34 13.04
N LYS A 39 0.39 1.92 14.10
CA LYS A 39 1.78 2.43 14.11
C LYS A 39 2.83 1.34 13.95
N GLU A 40 2.49 0.13 14.37
CA GLU A 40 3.30 -1.08 14.23
C GLU A 40 3.41 -1.56 12.77
N LYS A 41 2.50 -1.12 11.88
CA LYS A 41 2.56 -1.42 10.45
C LYS A 41 3.43 -0.37 9.75
N LYS A 42 4.63 -0.78 9.35
CA LYS A 42 5.56 0.08 8.60
C LYS A 42 5.01 0.36 7.19
N ILE A 43 4.73 1.63 6.89
CA ILE A 43 4.35 2.10 5.56
C ILE A 43 5.53 2.87 4.96
N VAL A 44 6.08 2.37 3.86
CA VAL A 44 7.21 2.99 3.16
C VAL A 44 7.00 2.96 1.65
N ARG A 45 7.55 3.95 0.94
CA ARG A 45 7.63 3.92 -0.52
C ARG A 45 8.63 2.84 -0.94
N GLU A 46 8.36 2.15 -2.04
CA GLU A 46 9.21 1.08 -2.58
C GLU A 46 10.70 1.49 -2.64
N LYS A 47 11.00 2.69 -3.18
CA LYS A 47 12.36 3.21 -3.29
C LYS A 47 13.10 3.37 -1.95
N LEU A 48 12.39 3.40 -0.83
CA LEU A 48 12.95 3.52 0.52
C LEU A 48 13.00 2.16 1.25
N ALA A 49 12.51 1.10 0.61
CA ALA A 49 12.40 -0.22 1.20
C ALA A 49 13.68 -1.07 1.02
N GLU A 50 14.73 -0.51 0.42
CA GLU A 50 15.90 -1.23 -0.14
C GLU A 50 16.82 -1.91 0.89
N GLY A 51 16.62 -1.74 2.20
CA GLY A 51 17.39 -2.49 3.22
C GLY A 51 16.63 -3.73 3.72
N ASP A 52 15.59 -3.51 4.52
CA ASP A 52 14.98 -4.60 5.32
C ASP A 52 13.82 -5.34 4.65
N LEU A 53 13.14 -4.73 3.66
CA LEU A 53 11.88 -5.27 3.12
C LEU A 53 12.13 -6.18 1.92
N ARG A 54 13.07 -5.82 1.03
CA ARG A 54 13.46 -6.67 -0.10
C ARG A 54 13.97 -8.04 0.37
N GLU A 55 14.81 -8.05 1.40
CA GLU A 55 15.36 -9.28 1.96
C GLU A 55 14.26 -10.18 2.54
N LYS A 56 13.31 -9.61 3.29
CA LYS A 56 12.17 -10.35 3.85
C LYS A 56 11.19 -10.87 2.79
N LEU A 57 10.94 -10.10 1.73
CA LEU A 57 10.06 -10.50 0.62
C LEU A 57 10.67 -11.59 -0.26
N LEU A 58 12.00 -11.59 -0.43
CA LEU A 58 12.72 -12.64 -1.16
C LEU A 58 12.80 -13.95 -0.36
N ASN A 59 12.97 -13.86 0.96
CA ASN A 59 13.09 -15.04 1.83
C ASN A 59 11.75 -15.78 2.04
N HIS A 60 10.60 -15.09 1.97
CA HIS A 60 9.26 -15.72 2.06
C HIS A 60 8.79 -16.37 0.74
N GLN A 61 9.58 -16.33 -0.33
CA GLN A 61 9.29 -17.03 -1.59
C GLN A 61 10.02 -18.38 -1.73
N GLN A 62 10.74 -18.81 -0.69
CA GLN A 62 11.49 -20.08 -0.66
C GLN A 62 10.86 -21.16 0.23
N ASP A 63 9.70 -20.88 0.84
CA ASP A 63 8.88 -21.85 1.61
C ASP A 63 7.59 -22.24 0.85
#